data_AF-A0A7K9PQR5-F1
#
_entry.id   AF-A0A7K9PQR5-F1
#
_cell.length_a   1.000
_cell.length_b   1.000
_cell.length_c   1.000
_cell.angle_alpha   90.00
_cell.angle_beta   90.00
_cell.angle_gamma   90.00
#
_symmetry.space_group_name_H-M   'P 1'
#
loop_
_entity.id
_entity.type
_entity.pdbx_description
1 polymer ?
#
loop_
_entity_poly.entity_id
_entity_poly.type
_entity_poly.pdbx_seq_one_letter_code
_entity_poly.pdbx_strand_id
1 'polypeptide(L)'
;PFQCAVCHKGFKRAWELLSHEVVHTEARPYTCHLCQATFKRHSDFKSHALVHSEERPHRCELCGKRFKRSSNLQEHRRIHSGERPFTCP
;
A
#
# COMPACT_ATOMS: atom_id res chain seq x y z
N PRO A 1 -20.83 13.56 -5.10
CA PRO A 1 -20.21 12.74 -4.02
C PRO A 1 -20.49 11.26 -4.28
N PHE A 2 -19.47 10.42 -4.36
CA PHE A 2 -19.65 8.99 -4.62
C PHE A 2 -19.69 8.26 -3.29
N GLN A 3 -20.75 7.51 -3.01
CA GLN A 3 -20.94 6.86 -1.71
C GLN A 3 -21.17 5.37 -1.90
N CYS A 4 -20.52 4.56 -1.04
CA CYS A 4 -20.74 3.12 -1.03
C CYS A 4 -22.13 2.80 -0.47
N ALA A 5 -22.91 1.98 -1.18
CA ALA A 5 -24.23 1.56 -0.73
C ALA A 5 -24.18 0.58 0.46
N VAL A 6 -23.07 -0.13 0.65
CA VAL A 6 -22.91 -1.16 1.69
C VAL A 6 -22.44 -0.58 3.02
N CYS A 7 -21.44 0.32 3.00
CA CYS A 7 -20.84 0.88 4.22
C CYS A 7 -20.94 2.41 4.33
N HIS A 8 -21.64 3.06 3.39
CA HIS A 8 -21.88 4.51 3.38
C HIS A 8 -20.63 5.40 3.34
N LYS A 9 -19.46 4.82 3.07
CA LYS A 9 -18.20 5.57 2.92
C LYS A 9 -18.23 6.46 1.68
N GLY A 10 -17.82 7.71 1.84
CA GLY A 10 -17.73 8.70 0.78
C GLY A 10 -16.37 8.72 0.07
N PHE A 11 -16.40 8.95 -1.24
CA PHE A 11 -15.26 9.01 -2.15
C PHE A 11 -15.34 10.28 -2.99
N LYS A 12 -14.16 10.78 -3.38
CA LYS A 12 -14.04 12.01 -4.18
C LYS A 12 -14.27 11.72 -5.66
N ARG A 13 -13.98 10.51 -6.13
CA ARG A 13 -14.05 10.12 -7.54
C ARG A 13 -14.80 8.79 -7.73
N ALA A 14 -15.45 8.61 -8.88
CA ALA A 14 -16.23 7.41 -9.19
C ALA A 14 -15.37 6.13 -9.19
N TRP A 15 -14.18 6.19 -9.80
CA TRP A 15 -13.28 5.03 -9.89
C TRP A 15 -12.77 4.58 -8.50
N GLU A 16 -12.70 5.48 -7.52
CA GLU A 16 -12.33 5.13 -6.15
C GLU A 16 -13.45 4.32 -5.48
N LEU A 17 -14.71 4.68 -5.73
CA LEU A 17 -15.87 3.90 -5.28
C LEU A 17 -15.91 2.52 -5.96
N LEU A 18 -15.76 2.46 -7.29
CA LEU A 18 -15.73 1.18 -8.03
C LEU A 18 -14.60 0.26 -7.53
N SER A 19 -13.41 0.81 -7.32
CA SER A 19 -12.29 0.04 -6.74
C SER A 19 -12.52 -0.33 -5.28
N HIS A 20 -13.38 0.38 -4.54
CA HIS A 20 -13.71 0.06 -3.16
C HIS A 20 -14.74 -1.07 -3.05
N GLU A 21 -15.69 -1.16 -3.98
CA GLU A 21 -16.76 -2.18 -3.96
C GLU A 21 -16.21 -3.62 -3.91
N VAL A 22 -15.04 -3.87 -4.51
CA VAL A 22 -14.36 -5.18 -4.43
C VAL A 22 -14.06 -5.60 -2.98
N VAL A 23 -13.93 -4.66 -2.04
CA VAL A 23 -13.69 -4.95 -0.62
C VAL A 23 -14.87 -5.68 0.01
N HIS A 24 -16.09 -5.38 -0.44
CA HIS A 24 -17.32 -6.03 0.01
C HIS A 24 -17.57 -7.40 -0.62
N THR A 25 -16.73 -7.77 -1.59
CA THR A 25 -16.77 -9.09 -2.23
C THR A 25 -15.59 -9.95 -1.76
N GLU A 26 -15.72 -11.26 -1.89
CA GLU A 26 -14.58 -12.18 -1.74
C GLU A 26 -13.68 -12.23 -2.99
N ALA A 27 -13.99 -11.43 -4.02
CA ALA A 27 -13.18 -11.36 -5.22
C ALA A 27 -11.78 -10.82 -4.90
N ARG A 28 -10.76 -11.58 -5.32
CA ARG A 28 -9.36 -11.18 -5.29
C ARG A 28 -8.78 -11.27 -6.70
N PRO A 29 -9.08 -10.27 -7.56
CA PRO A 29 -8.79 -10.37 -8.99
C PRO A 29 -7.30 -10.39 -9.32
N TYR A 30 -6.43 -9.97 -8.39
CA TYR A 30 -4.99 -9.91 -8.62
C TYR A 30 -4.30 -11.10 -7.98
N THR A 31 -3.75 -12.00 -8.81
CA THR A 31 -3.07 -13.22 -8.35
C THR A 31 -1.60 -13.18 -8.73
N CYS A 32 -0.72 -13.50 -7.80
CA CYS A 32 0.70 -13.67 -8.05
C CYS A 32 0.98 -15.06 -8.60
N HIS A 33 1.43 -15.17 -9.84
CA HIS A 33 1.71 -16.47 -10.46
C HIS A 33 2.93 -17.20 -9.86
N LEU A 34 3.81 -16.49 -9.16
CA LEU A 34 5.02 -17.07 -8.55
C LEU A 34 4.72 -17.81 -7.23
N CYS A 35 3.76 -17.33 -6.44
CA CYS A 35 3.45 -17.91 -5.13
C CYS A 35 1.95 -18.08 -4.83
N GLN A 36 1.08 -17.86 -5.83
CA GLN A 36 -0.37 -17.96 -5.75
C GLN A 36 -1.05 -17.05 -4.70
N ALA A 37 -0.33 -16.05 -4.18
CA ALA A 37 -0.91 -15.04 -3.30
C ALA A 37 -1.93 -14.17 -4.06
N THR A 38 -3.08 -13.93 -3.44
CA THR A 38 -4.21 -13.20 -4.04
C THR A 38 -4.49 -11.88 -3.31
N PHE A 39 -4.84 -10.83 -4.05
CA PHE A 39 -5.02 -9.47 -3.53
C PHE A 39 -6.32 -8.84 -4.05
N LYS A 40 -6.97 -8.04 -3.20
CA LYS A 40 -8.17 -7.27 -3.57
C LYS A 40 -7.85 -6.01 -4.39
N ARG A 41 -6.67 -5.39 -4.16
CA ARG A 41 -6.26 -4.13 -4.82
C ARG A 41 -5.01 -4.30 -5.67
N HIS A 42 -4.98 -3.62 -6.81
CA HIS A 42 -3.84 -3.62 -7.74
C HIS A 42 -2.55 -3.09 -7.09
N SER A 43 -2.65 -2.03 -6.28
CA SER A 43 -1.49 -1.43 -5.59
C SER A 43 -0.81 -2.41 -4.63
N ASP A 44 -1.60 -3.24 -3.96
CA ASP A 44 -1.10 -4.23 -3.00
C ASP A 44 -0.39 -5.37 -3.75
N PHE A 45 -0.98 -5.84 -4.86
CA PHE A 45 -0.37 -6.81 -5.76
C PHE A 45 0.97 -6.31 -6.34
N LYS A 46 1.00 -5.08 -6.87
CA LYS A 46 2.23 -4.47 -7.41
C LYS A 46 3.32 -4.35 -6.34
N SER A 47 2.94 -3.93 -5.13
CA SER A 47 3.87 -3.87 -4.00
C SER A 47 4.36 -5.24 -3.54
N HIS A 48 3.51 -6.27 -3.63
CA HIS A 48 3.87 -7.65 -3.36
C HIS A 48 4.84 -8.22 -4.40
N ALA A 49 4.68 -7.90 -5.69
CA ALA A 49 5.57 -8.38 -6.75
C ALA A 49 7.04 -8.03 -6.47
N LEU A 50 7.31 -6.91 -5.79
CA LEU A 50 8.64 -6.53 -5.35
C LEU A 50 9.27 -7.51 -4.36
N VAL A 51 8.50 -8.36 -3.67
CA VAL A 51 9.05 -9.41 -2.78
C VAL A 51 9.87 -10.40 -3.59
N HIS A 52 9.43 -10.73 -4.80
CA HIS A 52 10.10 -11.66 -5.72
C HIS A 52 11.23 -11.01 -6.53
N SER A 53 11.44 -9.71 -6.38
CA SER A 53 12.49 -8.95 -7.06
C SER A 53 13.50 -8.39 -6.05
N GLU A 54 14.73 -8.18 -6.51
CA GLU A 54 15.74 -7.42 -5.76
C GLU A 54 15.60 -5.90 -5.96
N GLU A 55 14.64 -5.46 -6.77
CA GLU A 55 14.33 -4.05 -6.93
C GLU A 55 13.89 -3.41 -5.61
N ARG A 56 14.60 -2.33 -5.25
CA ARG A 56 14.28 -1.47 -4.12
C ARG A 56 14.18 -0.04 -4.62
N PRO A 57 13.02 0.41 -5.11
CA PRO A 57 12.91 1.68 -5.82
C PRO A 57 13.21 2.90 -4.94
N HIS A 58 13.00 2.79 -3.63
CA HIS A 58 13.02 3.91 -2.72
C HIS A 58 14.36 4.00 -2.00
N ARG A 59 15.19 5.00 -2.33
CA ARG A 59 16.50 5.24 -1.71
C ARG A 59 16.38 6.28 -0.59
N CYS A 60 17.10 6.05 0.50
CA CYS A 60 17.38 7.08 1.50
C CYS A 60 18.56 7.93 1.03
N GLU A 61 18.35 9.23 0.83
CA GLU A 61 19.41 10.14 0.38
C GLU A 61 20.46 10.44 1.48
N LEU A 62 20.14 10.19 2.76
CA LEU A 62 21.06 10.45 3.86
C LEU A 62 22.10 9.33 4.05
N CYS A 63 21.72 8.06 3.83
CA CYS A 63 22.61 6.91 4.08
C CYS A 63 22.68 5.91 2.91
N GLY A 64 22.00 6.18 1.80
CA GLY A 64 21.99 5.31 0.62
C GLY A 64 21.14 4.04 0.73
N LYS A 65 20.60 3.70 1.91
CA LYS A 65 19.81 2.49 2.14
C LYS A 65 18.55 2.47 1.27
N ARG A 66 18.25 1.32 0.64
CA ARG A 66 17.12 1.16 -0.28
C ARG A 66 15.99 0.31 0.29
N PHE A 67 14.75 0.64 -0.07
CA PHE A 67 13.51 0.04 0.43
C PHE A 67 12.57 -0.35 -0.73
N LYS A 68 11.80 -1.43 -0.52
CA LYS A 68 10.77 -1.89 -1.47
C LYS A 68 9.50 -1.04 -1.42
N ARG A 69 9.19 -0.39 -0.29
CA ARG A 69 7.99 0.45 -0.09
C ARG A 69 8.35 1.86 0.36
N SER A 70 7.60 2.86 -0.10
CA SER A 70 7.77 4.27 0.29
C SER A 70 7.50 4.51 1.77
N SER A 71 6.47 3.84 2.34
CA SER A 71 6.15 3.90 3.77
C SER A 71 7.32 3.50 4.65
N ASN A 72 8.04 2.44 4.26
CA ASN A 72 9.20 1.95 5.01
C ASN A 72 10.39 2.92 4.91
N LEU A 73 10.57 3.58 3.76
CA LEU A 73 11.54 4.66 3.65
C LEU A 73 11.17 5.85 4.55
N GLN A 74 9.89 6.25 4.57
CA GLN A 74 9.42 7.35 5.40
C GLN A 74 9.62 7.05 6.89
N GLU A 75 9.28 5.85 7.34
CA GLU A 75 9.56 5.39 8.70
C GLU A 75 11.06 5.38 8.99
N HIS A 76 11.87 4.84 8.08
CA HIS A 76 13.32 4.83 8.23
C HIS A 76 13.91 6.24 8.38
N ARG A 77 13.38 7.25 7.68
CA ARG A 77 13.84 8.64 7.80
C ARG A 77 13.70 9.20 9.21
N ARG A 78 12.78 8.68 10.02
CA ARG A 78 12.61 9.10 11.42
C ARG A 78 13.82 8.75 12.29
N ILE A 79 14.61 7.74 11.90
CA ILE A 79 15.87 7.41 12.59
C ILE A 79 16.89 8.53 12.42
N HIS A 80 16.88 9.21 11.27
CA HIS A 80 17.79 10.34 11.00
C HIS A 80 17.29 11.65 11.61
N SER A 81 15.97 11.89 11.61
CA SER A 81 15.39 13.12 12.19
C SER A 81 15.18 13.05 13.71
N GLY A 82 15.16 11.85 14.30
CA GLY A 82 14.78 11.65 15.69
C GLY A 82 13.29 11.86 15.99
N GLU A 83 12.46 12.01 14.96
CA GLU A 83 11.02 12.27 15.11
C GLU A 83 10.30 11.10 15.80
N ARG A 84 9.56 11.39 16.88
CA ARG A 84 8.74 10.43 17.63
C ARG A 84 7.29 10.90 17.67
N PRO A 85 6.51 10.62 16.61
CA PRO A 85 5.14 11.14 16.48
C PRO A 85 4.12 10.42 17.36
N PHE A 86 4.49 9.29 17.98
CA PHE A 86 3.62 8.50 18.85
C PHE A 86 4.10 8.63 20.30
N THR A 87 3.19 9.00 21.18
CA THR A 87 3.41 9.06 22.63
C THR A 87 2.46 8.07 23.33
N CYS A 88 2.84 7.58 24.50
CA CYS A 88 1.91 6.86 25.36
C CYS A 88 0.85 7.85 25.87
N PRO A 89 -0.44 7.47 25.93
CA PRO A 89 -1.46 8.24 26.64
C PRO A 89 -1.20 8.27 28.15
#